data_AF-A0A380RF08-F1
#
_entry.id   AF-A0A380RF08-F1
#
_cell.length_a   1.000
_cell.length_b   1.000
_cell.length_c   1.000
_cell.angle_alpha   90.00
_cell.angle_beta   90.00
_cell.angle_gamma   90.00
#
_symmetry.space_group_name_H-M   'P 1'
#
loop_
_entity.id
_entity.type
_entity.pdbx_description
1 polymer ?
#
loop_
_entity_poly.entity_id
_entity_poly.type
_entity_poly.pdbx_seq_one_letter_code
_entity_poly.pdbx_strand_id
1 'polypeptide(L)' 'MIDWLAANWVNILVIALVAVAVFFAARSLIKDKKAGKSSCGCNCSHCAMAGKCHSQNKK' A
#
# COMPACT_ATOMS: atom_id res chain seq x y z
N MET A 1 1.15 25.37 28.56
CA MET A 1 0.93 24.10 27.82
C MET A 1 0.81 24.29 26.32
N ILE A 2 0.15 25.37 25.84
CA ILE A 2 0.12 25.73 24.41
C ILE A 2 1.51 26.13 23.86
N ASP A 3 2.36 26.69 24.73
CA ASP A 3 3.73 27.11 24.41
C ASP A 3 4.62 25.96 23.88
N TRP A 4 4.48 24.75 24.44
CA TRP A 4 5.23 23.58 23.97
C TRP A 4 4.81 23.16 22.57
N LEU A 5 3.51 23.27 22.27
CA LEU A 5 2.98 23.03 20.93
C LEU A 5 3.47 24.09 19.94
N ALA A 6 3.51 25.36 20.37
CA ALA A 6 4.02 26.47 19.58
C ALA A 6 5.54 26.43 19.38
N ALA A 7 6.31 25.83 20.30
CA ALA A 7 7.75 25.62 20.12
C ALA A 7 8.07 24.46 19.17
N ASN A 8 7.21 23.43 19.12
CA ASN A 8 7.44 22.20 18.36
C ASN A 8 6.53 22.08 17.12
N TRP A 9 5.83 23.14 16.74
CA TRP A 9 4.82 23.14 15.68
C TRP A 9 5.36 22.67 14.31
N VAL A 10 6.60 23.03 13.98
CA VAL A 10 7.27 22.60 12.74
C VAL A 10 7.46 21.08 12.72
N ASN A 11 7.92 20.50 13.82
CA ASN A 11 8.15 19.05 13.91
C ASN A 11 6.84 18.27 13.77
N ILE A 12 5.76 18.77 14.39
CA ILE A 12 4.41 18.20 14.27
C ILE A 12 3.94 18.25 12.80
N LEU A 13 4.14 19.37 12.10
CA LEU A 13 3.79 19.50 10.68
C LEU A 13 4.56 18.52 9.80
N VAL A 14 5.87 18.36 10.02
CA VAL A 14 6.71 17.43 9.25
C VAL A 14 6.25 15.99 9.46
N ILE A 15 6.01 15.58 10.70
CA ILE A 15 5.50 14.24 11.02
C ILE A 15 4.13 14.01 10.38
N ALA A 16 3.24 14.99 10.45
CA ALA A 16 1.91 14.90 9.83
C ALA A 16 2.01 14.72 8.30
N LEU A 17 2.88 15.47 7.63
CA LEU A 17 3.09 15.35 6.19
C LEU A 17 3.59 13.95 5.78
N VAL A 18 4.59 13.44 6.50
CA VAL A 18 5.12 12.09 6.26
C VAL A 18 4.05 11.03 6.51
N ALA A 19 3.29 11.16 7.60
CA ALA A 19 2.21 10.23 7.94
C ALA A 19 1.13 10.20 6.85
N VAL A 20 0.77 11.36 6.29
CA VAL A 20 -0.19 11.46 5.17
C VAL A 20 0.36 10.75 3.93
N ALA A 21 1.62 10.97 3.56
CA ALA A 21 2.23 10.30 2.41
C ALA A 21 2.23 8.77 2.57
N VAL A 22 2.63 8.26 3.74
CA VAL A 22 2.61 6.82 4.05
C VAL A 22 1.18 6.27 4.04
N PHE A 23 0.22 7.01 4.58
CA PHE A 23 -1.19 6.61 4.57
C PHE A 23 -1.73 6.48 3.14
N PHE A 24 -1.44 7.43 2.26
CA PHE A 24 -1.84 7.36 0.85
C PHE A 24 -1.20 6.17 0.13
N ALA A 25 0.10 5.93 0.34
CA ALA A 25 0.79 4.77 -0.23
C ALA A 25 0.22 3.44 0.28
N ALA A 26 -0.04 3.33 1.58
CA ALA A 26 -0.67 2.14 2.16
C ALA A 26 -2.10 1.96 1.61
N ARG A 27 -2.87 3.04 1.46
CA ARG A 27 -4.23 3.00 0.90
C ARG A 27 -4.23 2.52 -0.55
N SER A 28 -3.30 2.98 -1.40
CA SER A 28 -3.21 2.51 -2.78
C SER A 28 -2.88 1.02 -2.81
N LEU A 29 -1.91 0.58 -2.01
CA LEU A 29 -1.56 -0.84 -1.90
C LEU A 29 -2.72 -1.70 -1.40
N ILE A 30 -3.48 -1.26 -0.38
CA ILE A 30 -4.66 -1.99 0.12
C ILE A 30 -5.75 -2.05 -0.95
N LYS A 31 -6.01 -0.93 -1.64
CA LYS A 31 -7.00 -0.89 -2.73
C LYS A 31 -6.60 -1.83 -3.87
N ASP A 32 -5.33 -1.82 -4.25
CA ASP A 32 -4.78 -2.69 -5.30
C ASP A 32 -4.89 -4.17 -4.89
N LYS A 33 -4.54 -4.49 -3.63
CA LYS A 33 -4.72 -5.85 -3.08
C LYS A 33 -6.19 -6.28 -3.05
N LYS A 34 -7.10 -5.38 -2.65
CA LYS A 34 -8.55 -5.65 -2.62
C LYS A 34 -9.14 -5.79 -4.03
N ALA A 35 -8.55 -5.13 -5.01
CA ALA A 35 -8.87 -5.27 -6.43
C ALA A 35 -8.21 -6.49 -7.08
N GLY A 36 -7.53 -7.36 -6.32
CA GLY A 36 -6.89 -8.57 -6.83
C GLY A 36 -5.50 -8.37 -7.44
N LYS A 37 -4.98 -7.14 -7.46
CA LYS A 37 -3.59 -6.83 -7.86
C LYS A 37 -2.65 -7.30 -6.76
N SER A 38 -2.35 -8.59 -6.76
CA SER A 38 -1.18 -9.15 -6.09
C SER A 38 0.03 -9.09 -7.04
N SER A 39 1.21 -9.51 -6.59
CA SER A 39 2.49 -9.54 -7.35
C SER A 39 2.36 -10.01 -8.82
N CYS A 40 1.31 -10.79 -9.14
CA CYS A 40 0.94 -11.21 -10.49
C CYS A 40 -0.14 -10.32 -11.18
N GLY A 41 -0.11 -9.00 -11.03
CA GLY A 41 -0.78 -8.05 -11.94
C GLY A 41 -2.30 -8.14 -12.17
N CYS A 42 -3.03 -8.97 -11.42
CA CYS A 42 -4.49 -9.20 -11.55
C CYS A 42 -4.96 -9.72 -12.93
N ASN A 43 -4.05 -10.20 -13.78
CA ASN A 43 -4.35 -10.76 -15.10
C ASN A 43 -3.71 -12.15 -15.24
N CYS A 44 -4.06 -13.05 -14.32
CA CYS A 44 -3.49 -14.40 -14.24
C CYS A 44 -3.80 -15.28 -15.46
N SER A 45 -4.80 -14.91 -16.28
CA SER A 45 -5.16 -15.62 -17.50
C SER A 45 -4.16 -15.44 -18.65
N HIS A 46 -3.41 -14.32 -18.68
CA HIS A 46 -2.39 -14.06 -19.70
C HIS A 46 -0.99 -13.82 -19.09
N CYS A 47 -0.81 -14.12 -17.80
CA CYS A 47 0.47 -14.03 -17.13
C CYS A 47 1.43 -15.09 -17.68
N ALA A 48 2.66 -14.73 -18.04
CA ALA A 48 3.69 -15.68 -18.48
C ALA A 48 3.97 -16.81 -17.46
N MET A 49 3.62 -16.58 -16.19
CA MET A 49 3.72 -17.53 -15.08
C MET A 49 2.38 -18.17 -14.67
N ALA A 50 1.30 -17.98 -15.45
CA ALA A 50 -0.05 -18.48 -15.15
C ALA A 50 -0.07 -19.98 -14.78
N GLY A 51 0.69 -20.80 -15.52
CA GLY A 51 0.78 -22.24 -15.32
C GLY A 51 1.59 -22.69 -14.09
N LYS A 52 2.39 -21.81 -13.47
CA LYS A 52 3.19 -22.12 -12.26
C LYS A 52 2.61 -21.48 -11.00
N CYS A 53 2.09 -20.25 -11.10
CA CYS A 53 1.54 -19.53 -9.94
C CYS A 53 0.22 -20.13 -9.45
N HIS A 54 -0.58 -20.71 -10.34
CA HIS A 54 -1.77 -21.48 -10.00
C HIS A 54 -1.65 -22.89 -10.59
N SER A 55 -0.83 -23.75 -9.98
CA SER A 55 -0.92 -25.19 -10.25
C SER A 55 -2.30 -25.66 -9.81
N GLN A 56 -3.24 -25.70 -10.77
CA GLN A 56 -4.44 -26.49 -10.64
C GLN A 56 -3.96 -27.93 -10.50
N ASN A 57 -3.84 -28.40 -9.26
CA ASN A 57 -3.62 -29.81 -8.97
C ASN A 57 -4.91 -30.52 -9.37
N LYS A 58 -5.05 -30.79 -10.68
CA LYS A 58 -6.12 -31.61 -11.22
C LYS A 58 -5.87 -33.01 -10.69
N LYS A 59 -6.61 -33.38 -9.65
CA LYS A 59 -6.97 -34.79 -9.45
C LYS A 59 -7.97 -35.18 -10.52
#